data_AF-A0A0A0C235-F1
#
_entry.id   AF-A0A0A0C235-F1
#
_cell.length_a   1.000
_cell.length_b   1.000
_cell.length_c   1.000
_cell.angle_alpha   90.00
_cell.angle_beta   90.00
_cell.angle_gamma   90.00
#
_symmetry.space_group_name_H-M   'P 1'
#
loop_
_entity.id
_entity.type
_entity.pdbx_description
1 polymer ?
#
loop_
_entity_poly.entity_id
_entity_poly.type
_entity_poly.pdbx_seq_one_letter_code
_entity_poly.pdbx_strand_id
1 'polypeptide(L)'
;MAHDPWGTPVVLLIEDDAGQVTQSVRRLSGVPRVCIASSRALHALLPLADRGSIVLNRDAPFVLLIRLVDEALRDAPRAPQPGTDLGGRLRTRIEECRALDRLTTQESETLQALMEGATAAEIAARSCRSIHTVRSQIKAVRTKLGVSSQTAATALAERVGHHHAVERARAQFTNCGDEVDAKEH
;
A
#
# COMPACT_ATOMS: atom_id res chain seq x y z
N MET A 1 15.38 41.01 -4.83
CA MET A 1 14.44 39.96 -5.26
C MET A 1 15.27 38.71 -5.55
N ALA A 2 15.30 37.76 -4.61
CA ALA A 2 16.03 36.52 -4.78
C ALA A 2 15.28 35.67 -5.80
N HIS A 3 15.90 35.46 -6.96
CA HIS A 3 15.42 34.56 -7.99
C HIS A 3 15.44 33.15 -7.40
N ASP A 4 14.27 32.51 -7.28
CA ASP A 4 14.16 31.14 -6.79
C ASP A 4 14.85 30.21 -7.81
N PRO A 5 15.97 29.55 -7.47
CA PRO A 5 16.66 28.66 -8.40
C PRO A 5 15.91 27.33 -8.60
N TRP A 6 14.79 27.12 -7.90
CA TRP A 6 13.97 25.90 -7.93
C TRP A 6 12.69 26.04 -8.76
N GLY A 7 12.69 26.89 -9.80
CA GLY A 7 11.55 27.04 -10.72
C GLY A 7 11.10 25.74 -11.39
N THR A 8 11.87 24.65 -11.28
CA THR A 8 11.52 23.31 -11.74
C THR A 8 10.90 22.49 -10.60
N PRO A 9 9.68 21.96 -10.78
CA PRO A 9 9.08 21.10 -9.78
C PRO A 9 9.91 19.82 -9.59
N VAL A 10 10.31 19.54 -8.35
CA VAL A 10 11.14 18.37 -8.00
C VAL A 10 10.25 17.19 -7.64
N VAL A 11 10.47 16.05 -8.31
CA VAL A 11 9.92 14.74 -7.91
C VAL A 11 10.97 14.01 -7.07
N LEU A 12 10.55 13.51 -5.92
CA LEU A 12 11.42 12.81 -5.00
C LEU A 12 11.02 11.33 -4.86
N LEU A 13 11.94 10.45 -5.24
CA LEU A 13 11.86 9.03 -4.93
C LEU A 13 12.62 8.77 -3.62
N ILE A 14 11.95 8.17 -2.63
CA ILE A 14 12.54 8.01 -1.29
C ILE A 14 13.21 6.65 -1.09
N GLU A 15 12.79 5.65 -1.85
CA GLU A 15 13.33 4.30 -1.76
C GLU A 15 14.31 4.03 -2.91
N ASP A 16 15.42 3.38 -2.59
CA ASP A 16 16.31 2.81 -3.61
C ASP A 16 15.73 1.52 -4.21
N ASP A 17 16.44 0.94 -5.18
CA ASP A 17 16.05 -0.31 -5.83
C ASP A 17 15.99 -1.50 -4.84
N ALA A 18 16.66 -1.37 -3.69
CA ALA A 18 16.64 -2.33 -2.59
C ALA A 18 15.54 -2.05 -1.54
N GLY A 19 14.71 -1.02 -1.75
CA GLY A 19 13.63 -0.62 -0.85
C GLY A 19 14.09 0.10 0.42
N GLN A 20 15.34 0.56 0.48
CA GLN A 20 15.87 1.31 1.61
C GLN A 20 15.44 2.77 1.55
N VAL A 21 14.97 3.28 2.69
CA VAL A 21 14.49 4.66 2.83
C VAL A 21 15.67 5.62 2.96
N THR A 22 15.81 6.53 2.01
CA THR A 22 16.90 7.52 1.99
C THR A 22 16.70 8.56 3.10
N GLN A 23 17.59 8.58 4.10
CA GLN A 23 17.51 9.52 5.24
C GLN A 23 17.76 10.99 4.85
N SER A 24 18.42 11.23 3.72
CA SER A 24 18.76 12.58 3.20
C SER A 24 17.52 13.45 2.92
N VAL A 25 16.36 12.82 2.73
CA VAL A 25 15.08 13.49 2.45
C VAL A 25 14.66 14.45 3.57
N ARG A 26 15.03 14.18 4.83
CA ARG A 26 14.71 15.05 5.97
C ARG A 26 15.42 16.41 5.93
N ARG A 27 16.49 16.54 5.12
CA ARG A 27 17.34 17.73 5.05
C ARG A 27 17.05 18.62 3.84
N LEU A 28 16.04 18.27 3.03
CA LEU A 28 15.66 19.09 1.88
C LEU A 28 15.10 20.44 2.36
N SER A 29 15.75 21.51 1.90
CA SER A 29 15.36 22.90 2.15
C SER A 29 14.19 23.34 1.27
N GLY A 30 14.03 22.72 0.09
CA GLY A 30 12.85 22.87 -0.77
C GLY A 30 11.74 21.88 -0.43
N VAL A 31 10.49 22.24 -0.74
CA VAL A 31 9.35 21.32 -0.65
C VAL A 31 9.23 20.59 -1.98
N PRO A 32 9.57 19.29 -2.07
CA PRO A 32 9.35 18.53 -3.29
C PRO A 32 7.86 18.52 -3.63
N ARG A 33 7.55 18.59 -4.92
CA ARG A 33 6.15 18.71 -5.33
C ARG A 33 5.43 17.37 -5.24
N VAL A 34 6.12 16.30 -5.63
CA VAL A 34 5.64 14.93 -5.59
C VAL A 34 6.68 14.05 -4.93
N CYS A 35 6.24 13.22 -3.99
CA CYS A 35 7.05 12.22 -3.35
C CYS A 35 6.45 10.83 -3.61
N ILE A 36 7.27 9.89 -4.06
CA ILE A 36 6.86 8.53 -4.38
C ILE A 36 7.63 7.56 -3.48
N ALA A 37 6.92 6.69 -2.76
CA ALA A 37 7.51 5.66 -1.92
C ALA A 37 6.51 4.53 -1.60
N SER A 38 6.95 3.43 -0.99
CA SER A 38 6.03 2.39 -0.51
C SER A 38 5.30 2.79 0.77
N SER A 39 4.31 1.98 1.15
CA SER A 39 3.66 2.04 2.47
C SER A 39 4.66 2.02 3.64
N ARG A 40 5.84 1.39 3.49
CA ARG A 40 6.87 1.28 4.54
C ARG A 40 7.59 2.61 4.79
N ALA A 41 7.76 3.42 3.75
CA ALA A 41 8.44 4.71 3.82
C ALA A 41 7.52 5.88 4.19
N LEU A 42 6.21 5.66 4.43
CA LEU A 42 5.26 6.72 4.75
C LEU A 42 5.68 7.57 5.96
N HIS A 43 6.38 6.98 6.93
CA HIS A 43 6.91 7.69 8.09
C HIS A 43 7.95 8.77 7.73
N ALA A 44 8.68 8.60 6.62
CA ALA A 44 9.63 9.58 6.11
C ALA A 44 8.94 10.67 5.25
N LEU A 45 7.77 10.35 4.69
CA LEU A 45 6.96 11.24 3.86
C LEU A 45 6.08 12.20 4.66
N LEU A 46 5.67 11.82 5.87
CA LEU A 46 4.75 12.62 6.70
C LEU A 46 5.19 14.09 6.86
N PRO A 47 6.47 14.42 7.16
CA PRO A 47 6.90 15.81 7.26
C PRO A 47 6.84 16.58 5.94
N LEU A 48 6.96 15.89 4.80
CA LEU A 48 6.88 16.50 3.47
C LEU A 48 5.42 16.73 3.09
N ALA A 49 4.54 15.78 3.42
CA ALA A 49 3.10 15.92 3.25
C ALA A 49 2.53 17.07 4.10
N ASP A 50 2.97 17.19 5.36
CA ASP A 50 2.59 18.30 6.25
C ASP A 50 3.08 19.67 5.70
N ARG A 51 4.10 19.67 4.82
CA ARG A 51 4.60 20.86 4.09
C ARG A 51 3.90 21.09 2.73
N GLY A 52 2.93 20.25 2.36
CA GLY A 52 2.17 20.38 1.11
C GLY A 52 2.65 19.52 -0.06
N SER A 53 3.60 18.60 0.17
CA SER A 53 4.03 17.66 -0.89
C SER A 53 2.92 16.65 -1.19
N ILE A 54 2.71 16.34 -2.46
CA ILE A 54 1.83 15.23 -2.86
C ILE A 54 2.58 13.92 -2.62
N VAL A 55 1.92 12.94 -2.00
CA VAL A 55 2.50 11.63 -1.69
C VAL A 55 1.78 10.55 -2.49
N LEU A 56 2.55 9.76 -3.25
CA LEU A 56 2.06 8.67 -4.08
C LEU A 56 2.67 7.34 -3.63
N ASN A 57 1.87 6.27 -3.66
CA ASN A 57 2.34 4.92 -3.37
C ASN A 57 3.07 4.34 -4.59
N ARG A 58 4.33 3.92 -4.45
CA ARG A 58 5.11 3.28 -5.52
C ARG A 58 4.46 2.01 -6.07
N ASP A 59 3.65 1.33 -5.25
CA ASP A 59 2.99 0.07 -5.63
C ASP A 59 1.71 0.32 -6.45
N ALA A 60 1.34 1.59 -6.69
CA ALA A 60 0.24 1.92 -7.58
C ALA A 60 0.61 1.56 -9.04
N PRO A 61 -0.38 1.21 -9.88
CA PRO A 61 -0.14 0.89 -11.28
C PRO A 61 0.66 1.98 -11.98
N PHE A 62 1.71 1.62 -12.72
CA PHE A 62 2.63 2.58 -13.35
C PHE A 62 1.92 3.66 -14.16
N VAL A 63 0.91 3.27 -14.95
CA VAL A 63 0.10 4.21 -15.76
C VAL A 63 -0.60 5.25 -14.90
N LEU A 64 -1.11 4.86 -13.73
CA LEU A 64 -1.75 5.78 -12.80
C LEU A 64 -0.73 6.71 -12.15
N LEU A 65 0.45 6.18 -11.77
CA LEU A 65 1.55 6.98 -11.22
C LEU A 65 1.97 8.09 -12.17
N ILE A 66 2.22 7.78 -13.44
CA ILE A 66 2.62 8.79 -14.43
C ILE A 66 1.55 9.87 -14.59
N ARG A 67 0.27 9.48 -14.68
CA ARG A 67 -0.84 10.45 -14.76
C ARG A 67 -0.89 11.37 -13.54
N LEU A 68 -0.81 10.81 -12.34
CA LEU A 68 -0.86 11.58 -11.10
C LEU A 68 0.34 12.49 -10.94
N VAL A 69 1.54 12.03 -11.34
CA VAL A 69 2.75 12.87 -11.37
C VAL A 69 2.57 14.01 -12.37
N ASP A 70 2.13 13.73 -13.60
CA ASP A 70 1.94 14.75 -14.63
C ASP A 70 0.90 15.81 -14.20
N GLU A 71 -0.25 15.39 -13.67
CA GLU A 71 -1.25 16.30 -13.07
C GLU A 71 -0.65 17.13 -11.94
N ALA A 72 0.05 16.44 -11.03
CA ALA A 72 0.70 17.07 -9.89
C ALA A 72 1.84 18.01 -10.27
N LEU A 73 2.43 17.93 -11.47
CA LEU A 73 3.45 18.85 -11.99
C LEU A 73 2.87 20.02 -12.81
N ARG A 74 1.70 19.83 -13.44
CA ARG A 74 1.02 20.84 -14.26
C ARG A 74 0.30 21.92 -13.46
N ASP A 75 -0.23 21.59 -12.28
CA ASP A 75 -0.89 22.58 -11.42
C ASP A 75 0.10 23.71 -10.99
N ALA A 76 -0.36 24.80 -10.38
CA ALA A 76 0.55 25.65 -9.60
C ALA A 76 0.87 24.96 -8.26
N PRO A 77 1.96 25.30 -7.55
CA PRO A 77 2.18 24.83 -6.17
C PRO A 77 0.91 25.07 -5.35
N ARG A 78 0.18 24.00 -5.02
CA ARG A 78 -1.03 24.10 -4.22
C ARG A 78 -0.60 24.34 -2.79
N ALA A 79 -1.00 25.47 -2.21
CA ALA A 79 -1.07 25.59 -0.77
C ALA A 79 -1.92 24.40 -0.22
N PRO A 80 -1.57 23.85 0.96
CA PRO A 80 -2.36 22.78 1.57
C PRO A 80 -3.83 23.16 1.56
N GLN A 81 -4.67 22.39 0.85
CA GLN A 81 -6.07 22.76 0.74
C GLN A 81 -6.75 22.54 2.09
N PRO A 82 -7.39 23.56 2.69
CA PRO A 82 -8.15 23.38 3.91
C PRO A 82 -9.27 22.37 3.62
N GLY A 83 -9.20 21.20 4.27
CA GLY A 83 -10.13 20.09 4.08
C GLY A 83 -9.48 18.77 3.65
N THR A 84 -8.25 18.77 3.11
CA THR A 84 -7.50 17.54 2.87
C THR A 84 -6.62 17.23 4.08
N ASP A 85 -7.12 16.45 5.04
CA ASP A 85 -6.31 15.93 6.16
C ASP A 85 -5.36 14.81 5.67
N LEU A 86 -4.51 15.14 4.69
CA LEU A 86 -3.53 14.21 4.12
C LEU A 86 -2.59 13.71 5.22
N GLY A 87 -2.13 14.60 6.10
CA GLY A 87 -1.31 14.25 7.26
C GLY A 87 -2.01 13.23 8.17
N GLY A 88 -3.27 13.43 8.53
CA GLY A 88 -4.03 12.47 9.34
C GLY A 88 -4.24 11.15 8.62
N ARG A 89 -4.59 11.16 7.32
CA ARG A 89 -4.69 9.94 6.51
C ARG A 89 -3.37 9.16 6.46
N LEU A 90 -2.23 9.84 6.33
CA LEU A 90 -0.92 9.22 6.35
C LEU A 90 -0.57 8.65 7.74
N ARG A 91 -0.93 9.34 8.82
CA ARG A 91 -0.75 8.82 10.20
C ARG A 91 -1.58 7.57 10.44
N THR A 92 -2.86 7.57 10.08
CA THR A 92 -3.71 6.37 10.11
C THR A 92 -3.05 5.24 9.35
N ARG A 93 -2.49 5.55 8.17
CA ARG A 93 -1.85 4.55 7.34
C ARG A 93 -0.58 3.95 7.94
N ILE A 94 0.25 4.79 8.56
CA ILE A 94 1.45 4.36 9.29
C ILE A 94 1.05 3.41 10.42
N GLU A 95 -0.02 3.71 11.16
CA GLU A 95 -0.52 2.84 12.21
C GLU A 95 -1.07 1.50 11.69
N GLU A 96 -1.79 1.51 10.57
CA GLU A 96 -2.23 0.27 9.90
C GLU A 96 -1.02 -0.60 9.48
N CYS A 97 0.03 0.00 8.93
CA CYS A 97 1.28 -0.71 8.59
C CYS A 97 1.92 -1.33 9.84
N ARG A 98 2.08 -0.55 10.90
CA ARG A 98 2.63 -1.02 12.19
C ARG A 98 1.80 -2.12 12.82
N ALA A 99 0.48 -2.11 12.63
CA ALA A 99 -0.39 -3.16 13.12
C ALA A 99 -0.14 -4.49 12.39
N LEU A 100 0.05 -4.43 11.06
CA LEU A 100 0.40 -5.60 10.24
C LEU A 100 1.79 -6.14 10.58
N ASP A 101 2.78 -5.28 10.77
CA ASP A 101 4.15 -5.69 11.13
C ASP A 101 4.24 -6.40 12.50
N ARG A 102 3.23 -6.23 13.36
CA ARG A 102 3.14 -6.89 14.68
C ARG A 102 2.49 -8.27 14.64
N LEU A 103 2.00 -8.70 13.47
CA LEU A 103 1.46 -10.04 13.31
C LEU A 103 2.61 -11.05 13.34
N THR A 104 2.39 -12.16 14.05
CA THR A 104 3.27 -13.32 13.98
C THR A 104 3.14 -13.99 12.61
N THR A 105 4.12 -14.79 12.22
CA THR A 105 4.07 -15.55 10.95
C THR A 105 2.76 -16.28 10.75
N GLN A 106 2.27 -16.97 11.79
CA GLN A 106 1.03 -17.74 11.73
C GLN A 106 -0.23 -16.85 11.62
N GLU A 107 -0.20 -15.68 12.24
CA GLU A 107 -1.29 -14.70 12.12
C GLU A 107 -1.33 -14.07 10.73
N SER A 108 -0.16 -13.77 10.15
CA SER A 108 -0.03 -13.29 8.77
C SER A 108 -0.50 -14.34 7.77
N GLU A 109 -0.13 -15.61 7.94
CA GLU A 109 -0.63 -16.73 7.13
C GLU A 109 -2.16 -16.86 7.22
N THR A 110 -2.70 -16.74 8.44
CA THR A 110 -4.15 -16.78 8.65
C THR A 110 -4.83 -15.61 7.93
N LEU A 111 -4.31 -14.39 8.08
CA LEU A 111 -4.85 -13.20 7.42
C LEU A 111 -4.79 -13.33 5.89
N GLN A 112 -3.69 -13.83 5.34
CA GLN A 112 -3.55 -14.09 3.92
C GLN A 112 -4.61 -15.08 3.41
N ALA A 113 -4.80 -16.20 4.10
CA ALA A 113 -5.83 -17.16 3.70
C ALA A 113 -7.25 -16.57 3.76
N LEU A 114 -7.53 -15.67 4.72
CA LEU A 114 -8.79 -14.94 4.75
C LEU A 114 -8.94 -13.97 3.57
N MET A 115 -7.86 -13.32 3.13
CA MET A 115 -7.84 -12.46 1.94
C MET A 115 -8.06 -13.26 0.65
N GLU A 116 -7.59 -14.50 0.61
CA GLU A 116 -7.85 -15.47 -0.47
C GLU A 116 -9.30 -15.99 -0.46
N GLY A 117 -10.12 -15.58 0.51
CA GLY A 117 -11.52 -15.99 0.63
C GLY A 117 -11.73 -17.31 1.39
N ALA A 118 -10.68 -17.89 2.00
CA ALA A 118 -10.81 -19.13 2.75
C ALA A 118 -11.62 -18.94 4.04
N THR A 119 -12.44 -19.94 4.35
CA THR A 119 -13.18 -20.06 5.59
C THR A 119 -12.29 -20.57 6.72
N ALA A 120 -12.70 -20.35 7.97
CA ALA A 120 -11.97 -20.87 9.14
C ALA A 120 -11.83 -22.40 9.13
N ALA A 121 -12.77 -23.13 8.51
CA ALA A 121 -12.71 -24.58 8.36
C ALA A 121 -11.66 -25.01 7.32
N GLU A 122 -11.60 -24.32 6.18
CA GLU A 122 -10.58 -24.58 5.16
C GLU A 122 -9.17 -24.24 5.65
N ILE A 123 -9.02 -23.15 6.40
CA ILE A 123 -7.74 -22.78 7.04
C ILE A 123 -7.34 -23.86 8.06
N ALA A 124 -8.27 -24.36 8.86
CA ALA A 124 -8.02 -25.44 9.82
C ALA A 124 -7.54 -26.72 9.13
N ALA A 125 -8.21 -27.11 8.05
CA ALA A 125 -7.82 -28.26 7.24
C ALA A 125 -6.43 -28.09 6.59
N ARG A 126 -6.15 -26.94 5.95
CA ARG A 126 -4.87 -26.64 5.30
C ARG A 126 -3.69 -26.57 6.28
N SER A 127 -3.94 -26.10 7.50
CA SER A 127 -2.89 -25.88 8.52
C SER A 127 -2.77 -27.03 9.54
N CYS A 128 -3.56 -28.10 9.41
CA CYS A 128 -3.64 -29.20 10.38
C CYS A 128 -3.92 -28.73 11.82
N ARG A 129 -4.72 -27.67 11.99
CA ARG A 129 -5.09 -27.10 13.29
C ARG A 129 -6.57 -27.29 13.56
N SER A 130 -6.95 -27.25 14.85
CA SER A 130 -8.38 -27.26 15.20
C SER A 130 -9.08 -25.99 14.71
N ILE A 131 -10.36 -26.11 14.34
CA ILE A 131 -11.19 -24.95 13.99
C ILE A 131 -11.27 -23.92 15.15
N HIS A 132 -11.21 -24.38 16.39
CA HIS A 132 -11.19 -23.52 17.57
C HIS A 132 -9.91 -22.68 17.64
N THR A 133 -8.76 -23.29 17.34
CA THR A 133 -7.46 -22.61 17.27
C THR A 133 -7.50 -21.54 16.18
N VAL A 134 -7.99 -21.87 14.99
CA VAL A 134 -8.11 -20.90 13.88
C VAL A 134 -9.02 -19.75 14.25
N ARG A 135 -10.20 -20.00 14.84
CA ARG A 135 -11.11 -18.93 15.30
C ARG A 135 -10.45 -18.03 16.34
N SER A 136 -9.67 -18.60 17.26
CA SER A 136 -8.92 -17.84 18.26
C SER A 136 -7.83 -16.99 17.61
N GLN A 137 -7.15 -17.52 16.59
CA GLN A 137 -6.15 -16.79 15.81
C GLN A 137 -6.77 -15.65 14.99
N ILE A 138 -7.92 -15.86 14.34
CA ILE A 138 -8.68 -14.80 13.66
C ILE A 138 -9.07 -13.68 14.63
N LYS A 139 -9.48 -14.05 15.85
CA LYS A 139 -9.76 -13.06 16.91
C LYS A 139 -8.49 -12.29 17.29
N ALA A 140 -7.35 -12.97 17.47
CA ALA A 140 -6.07 -12.32 17.78
C ALA A 140 -5.64 -11.34 16.67
N VAL A 141 -5.74 -11.75 15.40
CA VAL A 141 -5.49 -10.89 14.23
C VAL A 141 -6.36 -9.64 14.28
N ARG A 142 -7.68 -9.78 14.43
CA ARG A 142 -8.61 -8.64 14.50
C ARG A 142 -8.29 -7.69 15.64
N THR A 143 -7.98 -8.23 16.82
CA THR A 143 -7.57 -7.44 17.98
C THR A 143 -6.27 -6.68 17.71
N LYS A 144 -5.26 -7.32 17.13
CA LYS A 144 -3.98 -6.67 16.79
C LYS A 144 -4.12 -5.59 15.73
N LEU A 145 -5.01 -5.80 14.77
CA LEU A 145 -5.35 -4.83 13.73
C LEU A 145 -6.32 -3.73 14.20
N GLY A 146 -6.92 -3.86 15.39
CA GLY A 146 -7.87 -2.89 15.93
C GLY A 146 -9.21 -2.84 15.19
N VAL A 147 -9.64 -3.94 14.55
CA VAL A 147 -10.83 -3.99 13.69
C VAL A 147 -11.94 -4.86 14.26
N SER A 148 -13.19 -4.46 14.00
CA SER A 148 -14.38 -5.12 14.53
C SER A 148 -14.83 -6.35 13.75
N SER A 149 -14.32 -6.61 12.55
CA SER A 149 -14.75 -7.74 11.71
C SER A 149 -13.62 -8.35 10.87
N GLN A 150 -13.86 -9.55 10.37
CA GLN A 150 -12.95 -10.24 9.44
C GLN A 150 -12.85 -9.50 8.10
N THR A 151 -13.97 -8.99 7.57
CA THR A 151 -14.00 -8.18 6.35
C THR A 151 -13.23 -6.87 6.53
N ALA A 152 -13.31 -6.25 7.71
CA ALA A 152 -12.50 -5.07 8.01
C ALA A 152 -11.00 -5.39 8.07
N ALA A 153 -10.62 -6.56 8.59
CA ALA A 153 -9.22 -7.03 8.61
C ALA A 153 -8.67 -7.25 7.21
N THR A 154 -9.42 -7.93 6.34
CA THR A 154 -9.02 -8.19 4.94
C THR A 154 -8.98 -6.91 4.13
N ALA A 155 -9.95 -6.01 4.29
CA ALA A 155 -9.94 -4.69 3.64
C ALA A 155 -8.76 -3.82 4.12
N LEU A 156 -8.40 -3.85 5.41
CA LEU A 156 -7.22 -3.16 5.91
C LEU A 156 -5.95 -3.70 5.27
N ALA A 157 -5.78 -5.02 5.25
CA ALA A 157 -4.64 -5.68 4.66
C ALA A 157 -4.52 -5.41 3.15
N GLU A 158 -5.63 -5.46 2.42
CA GLU A 158 -5.69 -5.14 0.99
C GLU A 158 -5.24 -3.70 0.74
N ARG A 159 -5.76 -2.73 1.51
CA ARG A 159 -5.32 -1.35 1.36
C ARG A 159 -3.81 -1.30 1.59
N VAL A 160 -3.28 -1.76 2.71
CA VAL A 160 -1.89 -1.51 3.14
C VAL A 160 -0.83 -2.29 2.34
N GLY A 161 -1.10 -3.57 2.05
CA GLY A 161 -0.06 -4.54 1.74
C GLY A 161 0.07 -4.93 0.27
N HIS A 162 -0.98 -4.83 -0.55
CA HIS A 162 -0.95 -5.51 -1.86
C HIS A 162 -1.82 -4.84 -2.93
N HIS A 163 -1.23 -3.96 -3.74
CA HIS A 163 -1.80 -3.65 -5.07
C HIS A 163 -1.46 -4.71 -6.14
N HIS A 164 -0.51 -5.62 -5.89
CA HIS A 164 -0.10 -6.64 -6.88
C HIS A 164 -0.99 -7.89 -6.98
N ALA A 165 -1.79 -8.22 -5.96
CA ALA A 165 -2.67 -9.41 -6.04
C ALA A 165 -3.82 -9.19 -7.05
N VAL A 166 -4.38 -7.98 -7.07
CA VAL A 166 -5.40 -7.56 -8.04
C VAL A 166 -4.80 -7.41 -9.45
N GLU A 167 -3.56 -6.93 -9.58
CA GLU A 167 -2.87 -6.86 -10.88
C GLU A 167 -2.48 -8.25 -11.41
N ARG A 168 -2.01 -9.19 -10.57
CA ARG A 168 -1.74 -10.57 -11.01
C ARG A 168 -3.01 -11.29 -11.42
N ALA A 169 -4.09 -11.18 -10.63
CA ALA A 169 -5.38 -11.78 -10.97
C ALA A 169 -5.98 -11.17 -12.24
N ARG A 170 -5.76 -9.87 -12.50
CA ARG A 170 -6.21 -9.19 -13.73
C ARG A 170 -5.29 -9.45 -14.93
N ALA A 171 -3.99 -9.57 -14.73
CA ALA A 171 -3.01 -9.91 -15.77
C ALA A 171 -3.11 -11.39 -16.20
N GLN A 172 -3.70 -12.26 -15.36
CA GLN A 172 -4.02 -13.64 -15.70
C GLN A 172 -5.20 -13.79 -16.67
N PHE A 173 -5.94 -12.71 -16.99
CA PHE A 173 -6.98 -12.72 -18.04
C PHE A 173 -6.42 -12.57 -19.47
N THR A 174 -5.41 -13.37 -19.82
CA THR A 174 -4.94 -13.53 -21.21
C THR A 174 -4.84 -14.99 -21.67
N ASN A 175 -5.63 -15.90 -21.11
CA ASN A 175 -5.95 -17.12 -21.84
C ASN A 175 -7.47 -17.34 -22.01
N CYS A 176 -8.13 -16.34 -22.61
CA CYS A 176 -9.32 -16.59 -23.42
C CYS A 176 -8.84 -16.71 -24.87
N GLY A 177 -8.48 -17.93 -25.29
CA GLY A 177 -8.17 -18.20 -26.69
C GLY A 177 -7.23 -19.37 -27.00
N ASP A 178 -7.33 -20.50 -26.31
CA ASP A 178 -6.87 -21.80 -26.83
C ASP A 178 -7.93 -22.88 -26.51
N GLU A 179 -9.11 -22.76 -27.12
CA GLU A 179 -9.84 -23.94 -27.58
C GLU A 179 -9.66 -23.91 -29.11
N VAL A 180 -9.24 -24.98 -29.79
CA VAL A 180 -10.09 -26.11 -30.17
C VAL A 180 -9.24 -27.37 -30.44
N ASP A 181 -9.78 -28.50 -30.03
CA ASP A 181 -9.51 -29.90 -30.42
C ASP A 181 -8.34 -30.24 -31.37
N ALA A 182 -7.55 -31.22 -30.93
CA ALA A 182 -7.04 -32.27 -31.80
C ALA A 182 -7.02 -33.61 -31.05
N LYS A 183 -8.22 -34.18 -30.82
CA LYS A 183 -8.37 -35.62 -31.00
C LYS A 183 -8.42 -35.86 -32.51
N GLU A 184 -7.38 -36.45 -33.08
CA GLU A 184 -7.52 -37.45 -34.15
C GLU A 184 -6.18 -38.12 -34.48
N HIS A 185 -6.26 -39.46 -34.51
CA HIS A 185 -5.32 -40.50 -34.97
C HIS A 185 -4.17 -40.90 -34.03
#